data_AF-A0A968VU22-F1
#
_entry.id   AF-A0A968VU22-F1
#
_cell.length_a   1.000
_cell.length_b   1.000
_cell.length_c   1.000
_cell.angle_alpha   90.00
_cell.angle_beta   90.00
_cell.angle_gamma   90.00
#
_symmetry.space_group_name_H-M   'P 1'
#
loop_
_entity.id
_entity.type
_entity.pdbx_description
1 polymer ?
#
loop_
_entity_poly.entity_id
_entity_poly.type
_entity_poly.pdbx_seq_one_letter_code
_entity_poly.pdbx_strand_id
1 'polypeptide(L)' 'MRVLLAEDDPNISIIAKISLEKIAGFDVTVVSDGESALNEALTQ' A
#
# COMPACT_ATOMS: atom_id res chain seq x y z
N MET A 1 12.78 2.06 -1.88
CA MET A 1 12.26 1.53 -0.60
C MET A 1 10.85 1.05 -0.86
N ARG A 2 10.50 -0.17 -0.43
CA ARG A 2 9.16 -0.75 -0.63
C ARG A 2 8.25 -0.36 0.53
N VAL A 3 7.00 -0.03 0.23
CA VAL A 3 5.95 0.28 1.21
C VAL A 3 4.76 -0.64 0.95
N LEU A 4 4.31 -1.32 2.00
CA LEU A 4 3.03 -2.02 2.00
C LEU A 4 2.00 -1.16 2.71
N LEU A 5 0.99 -0.70 1.99
CA LEU A 5 -0.11 0.12 2.51
C LEU A 5 -1.36 -0.75 2.69
N ALA A 6 -1.79 -0.96 3.92
CA ALA A 6 -3.09 -1.57 4.23
C ALA A 6 -4.13 -0.46 4.42
N GLU A 7 -5.11 -0.37 3.52
CA GLU A 7 -6.14 0.67 3.50
C GLU A 7 -7.42 0.12 2.84
N ASP A 8 -8.53 0.12 3.58
CA ASP A 8 -9.81 -0.45 3.15
C ASP A 8 -10.69 0.56 2.41
N ASP A 9 -10.47 1.87 2.58
CA ASP A 9 -11.17 2.89 1.81
C ASP A 9 -10.53 3.10 0.41
N PRO A 10 -11.29 2.90 -0.69
CA PRO A 10 -10.75 3.02 -2.03
C PRO A 10 -10.33 4.45 -2.39
N ASN A 11 -10.97 5.48 -1.84
CA ASN A 11 -10.59 6.87 -2.11
C ASN A 11 -9.29 7.22 -1.39
N ILE A 12 -9.16 6.81 -0.12
CA ILE A 12 -7.95 7.07 0.67
C ILE A 12 -6.76 6.32 0.06
N SER A 13 -6.94 5.04 -0.28
CA SER A 13 -5.87 4.22 -0.85
C SER A 13 -5.32 4.79 -2.16
N ILE A 14 -6.17 5.33 -3.03
CA ILE A 14 -5.74 5.98 -4.28
C ILE A 14 -4.87 7.21 -3.98
N ILE A 15 -5.33 8.11 -3.12
CA ILE A 15 -4.61 9.36 -2.82
C ILE A 15 -3.28 9.06 -2.11
N ALA A 16 -3.28 8.10 -1.17
CA ALA A 16 -2.08 7.66 -0.46
C ALA A 16 -1.08 7.02 -1.42
N LYS A 17 -1.51 6.10 -2.30
CA LYS A 17 -0.64 5.46 -3.28
C LYS A 17 0.01 6.47 -4.22
N ILE A 18 -0.77 7.40 -4.79
CA ILE A 18 -0.24 8.44 -5.68
C ILE A 18 0.79 9.29 -4.95
N SER A 19 0.52 9.68 -3.71
CA SER A 19 1.44 10.50 -2.91
C SER A 19 2.75 9.76 -2.65
N LEU A 20 2.68 8.51 -2.21
CA LEU A 20 3.85 7.68 -1.89
C LEU A 20 4.67 7.33 -3.14
N GLU A 21 4.03 7.00 -4.26
CA GLU A 21 4.73 6.65 -5.50
C GLU A 21 5.27 7.88 -6.24
N LYS A 22 4.43 8.89 -6.49
CA LYS A 22 4.77 10.00 -7.40
C LYS A 22 5.50 11.13 -6.70
N ILE A 23 5.18 11.42 -5.44
CA ILE A 23 5.79 12.53 -4.70
C ILE A 23 7.02 12.03 -3.93
N ALA A 24 6.91 10.89 -3.23
CA ALA A 24 8.00 10.37 -2.41
C ALA A 24 8.92 9.36 -3.13
N GLY A 25 8.52 8.81 -4.28
CA GLY A 25 9.34 7.89 -5.07
C GLY A 25 9.45 6.48 -4.49
N PHE A 26 8.46 6.03 -3.71
CA PHE A 26 8.39 4.67 -3.19
C PHE A 26 7.77 3.71 -4.18
N ASP A 27 8.10 2.43 -4.02
CA ASP A 27 7.38 1.31 -4.66
C ASP A 27 6.30 0.84 -3.68
N VAL A 28 5.02 0.94 -4.08
CA VAL A 28 3.88 0.83 -3.15
C VAL A 28 2.93 -0.29 -3.58
N THR A 29 2.81 -1.29 -2.71
CA THR A 29 1.76 -2.31 -2.79
C THR A 29 0.61 -1.91 -1.87
N VAL A 30 -0.63 -1.99 -2.36
CA VAL A 30 -1.82 -1.67 -1.58
C VAL A 30 -2.65 -2.93 -1.40
N VAL A 31 -3.14 -3.13 -0.19
CA VAL A 31 -4.05 -4.22 0.20
C VAL A 31 -5.22 -3.65 0.98
N SER A 32 -6.39 -4.27 0.88
CA SER A 32 -7.64 -3.75 1.45
C SER A 32 -8.00 -4.30 2.83
N ASP A 33 -7.23 -5.25 3.35
CA ASP A 33 -7.56 -5.96 4.58
C ASP A 33 -6.30 -6.52 5.28
N GLY A 34 -6.47 -6.91 6.53
CA GLY A 34 -5.38 -7.39 7.37
C GLY A 34 -4.84 -8.77 6.99
N GLU A 35 -5.67 -9.66 6.43
CA GLU A 35 -5.22 -10.98 5.98
C GLU A 35 -4.30 -10.84 4.77
N SER A 36 -4.72 -10.06 3.78
CA SER A 36 -3.92 -9.71 2.60
C SER A 36 -2.62 -8.99 2.99
N ALA A 37 -2.67 -8.06 3.96
CA ALA A 37 -1.47 -7.38 4.46
C ALA A 37 -0.48 -8.33 5.12
N LEU A 38 -0.96 -9.26 5.96
CA LEU A 38 -0.11 -10.25 6.59
C LEU A 38 0.52 -11.18 5.55
N ASN A 39 -0.28 -11.68 4.62
CA ASN A 39 0.19 -12.57 3.56
C ASN A 39 1.27 -11.91 2.71
N GLU A 40 1.02 -10.68 2.24
CA GLU A 40 1.97 -9.92 1.43
C GLU A 40 3.28 -9.65 2.20
N ALA A 41 3.20 -9.24 3.47
CA ALA A 41 4.36 -8.98 4.31
C ALA A 41 5.23 -10.23 4.55
N LEU A 42 4.64 -11.42 4.60
CA LEU A 42 5.35 -12.69 4.79
C LEU A 42 5.97 -13.23 3.50
N THR A 43 5.49 -12.81 2.33
CA THR A 43 6.01 -13.24 1.02
C THR A 43 7.11 -12.35 0.43
N GLN A 44 7.44 -11.22 1.07
CA GLN A 44 8.37 -10.20 0.54
C GLN A 44 9.85 -10.40 0.82
#